data_AF-A0A8H7FDC0-F1
#
_entry.id   AF-A0A8H7FDC0-F1
#
_cell.length_a   1.000
_cell.length_b   1.000
_cell.length_c   1.000
_cell.angle_alpha   90.00
_cell.angle_beta   90.00
_cell.angle_gamma   90.00
#
_symmetry.space_group_name_H-M   'P 1'
#
loop_
_entity.id
_entity.type
_entity.pdbx_description
1 polymer ?
#
loop_
_entity_poly.entity_id
_entity_poly.type
_entity_poly.pdbx_seq_one_letter_code
_entity_poly.pdbx_strand_id
1 'polypeptide(L)'
;MMADTSILSVESDLLSPTDEQEDDWCIWSDRFPIASILSDPVRWNSDWEKALRKLPASDVYAVMSTFSKAQPAESLEKLKIIPTYLAEIQTTQRDLWNAEWEQRPWKRIRMAWLLLEDKERQRLLLNALVGASKECSIGQSARALCPEITVTAMSKIQGRALLDFLETYHKNLQGERLEAPFCSHSAWWAKALPGANDPAVGEPDRLAYNIATWQREEFICQFVRAMLLSITKDMAHGSAGMDKAKAIIQDDPMMASMITKTVGDLRKKPIIRCENCTKSQAELGNRSFMICSACKTKMHECQKEDWRRHKKHCGKAKISKKLPGTIHDPYWAIPDIKDTMKDMPDYVRDSLPQGSGNADLNSLGFGKPHPSLTITPALRRQMDLYTSAKDVDYFVFDELDRPFPFLIEEVWTRLNFRNLRGQVISSPDRQGVEAIAQYVIKRLSRTPGFSRDLIVRQFEQEYGDDVGEKLRKFDSMSVRNGYAEGDTFIEITSRSLGVTMSKVLHRGSK
;
A
#
# COMPACT_ATOMS: atom_id res chain seq x y z
N MET A 1 -27.87 0.65 7.93
CA MET A 1 -28.82 -0.40 7.50
C MET A 1 -28.04 -1.69 7.48
N MET A 2 -28.20 -2.56 8.49
CA MET A 2 -27.62 -3.90 8.44
C MET A 2 -28.55 -4.73 7.55
N ALA A 3 -28.08 -5.12 6.38
CA ALA A 3 -28.81 -6.05 5.53
C ALA A 3 -28.87 -7.40 6.24
N ASP A 4 -30.09 -7.93 6.35
CA ASP A 4 -30.38 -9.24 6.91
C ASP A 4 -29.64 -10.30 6.09
N THR A 5 -28.60 -10.90 6.66
CA THR A 5 -27.68 -11.82 5.98
C THR A 5 -28.19 -13.26 5.98
N SER A 6 -29.44 -13.47 6.40
CA SER A 6 -30.09 -14.77 6.61
C SER A 6 -30.55 -15.50 5.33
N ILE A 7 -30.28 -14.99 4.12
CA ILE A 7 -30.92 -15.49 2.88
C ILE A 7 -30.05 -16.48 2.06
N LEU A 8 -28.82 -16.83 2.47
CA LEU A 8 -27.92 -17.64 1.62
C LEU A 8 -27.36 -18.92 2.27
N SER A 9 -28.12 -19.63 3.11
CA SER A 9 -27.81 -21.04 3.40
C SER A 9 -28.54 -21.93 2.39
N VAL A 10 -27.94 -22.13 1.22
CA VAL A 10 -28.31 -23.28 0.38
C VAL A 10 -27.85 -24.51 1.15
N GLU A 11 -28.79 -25.33 1.63
CA GLU A 11 -28.51 -26.59 2.32
C GLU A 11 -27.61 -27.47 1.43
N SER A 12 -26.35 -27.59 1.84
CA SER A 12 -25.32 -28.39 1.19
C SER A 12 -25.44 -29.85 1.65
N ASP A 13 -26.54 -30.52 1.31
CA ASP A 13 -26.79 -31.94 1.64
C ASP A 13 -25.96 -32.93 0.79
N LEU A 14 -24.83 -32.50 0.25
CA LEU A 14 -23.98 -33.32 -0.60
C LEU A 14 -22.70 -33.66 0.14
N LEU A 15 -22.76 -34.85 0.76
CA LEU A 15 -21.75 -35.51 1.59
C LEU A 15 -21.93 -35.14 3.07
N SER A 16 -22.42 -36.07 3.90
CA SER A 16 -22.53 -35.87 5.36
C SER A 16 -21.89 -37.04 6.12
N PRO A 17 -20.56 -37.02 6.37
CA PRO A 17 -19.94 -37.50 7.60
C PRO A 17 -20.36 -36.60 8.79
N THR A 18 -20.19 -37.10 10.01
CA THR A 18 -20.63 -36.43 11.26
C THR A 18 -19.95 -35.07 11.53
N ASP A 19 -20.74 -34.07 11.94
CA ASP A 19 -20.51 -32.60 12.07
C ASP A 19 -19.14 -32.07 12.57
N GLU A 20 -18.31 -32.84 13.28
CA GLU A 20 -17.04 -32.35 13.81
C GLU A 20 -15.80 -32.83 13.01
N GLN A 21 -15.95 -33.82 12.12
CA GLN A 21 -14.84 -34.37 11.31
C GLN A 21 -14.74 -33.77 9.89
N GLU A 22 -15.78 -33.11 9.39
CA GLU A 22 -15.79 -32.55 8.02
C GLU A 22 -14.93 -31.30 7.87
N ASP A 23 -14.94 -30.42 8.87
CA ASP A 23 -14.31 -29.09 8.80
C ASP A 23 -12.78 -29.14 8.58
N ASP A 24 -12.15 -30.30 8.76
CA ASP A 24 -10.70 -30.49 8.63
C ASP A 24 -10.28 -31.43 7.50
N TRP A 25 -11.22 -31.90 6.67
CA TRP A 25 -10.87 -32.74 5.52
C TRP A 25 -9.98 -31.99 4.51
N CYS A 26 -8.94 -32.66 4.01
CA CYS A 26 -8.00 -32.08 3.06
C CYS A 26 -7.43 -33.13 2.10
N ILE A 27 -7.65 -32.95 0.79
CA ILE A 27 -7.13 -33.82 -0.29
C ILE A 27 -5.59 -33.87 -0.28
N TRP A 28 -4.96 -32.84 0.30
CA TRP A 28 -3.52 -32.64 0.29
C TRP A 28 -2.80 -33.22 1.52
N SER A 29 -3.54 -33.76 2.50
CA SER A 29 -3.02 -34.28 3.77
C SER A 29 -2.01 -35.43 3.61
N ASP A 30 -2.20 -36.29 2.60
CA ASP A 30 -1.25 -37.38 2.30
C ASP A 30 0.09 -36.89 1.74
N ARG A 31 0.10 -35.69 1.12
CA ARG A 31 1.29 -35.11 0.48
C ARG A 31 2.01 -34.11 1.38
N PHE A 32 1.27 -33.45 2.26
CA PHE A 32 1.79 -32.41 3.13
C PHE A 32 1.20 -32.59 4.53
N PRO A 33 2.03 -32.56 5.59
CA PRO A 33 1.54 -32.62 6.96
C PRO A 33 0.93 -31.26 7.36
N ILE A 34 -0.26 -30.98 6.84
CA ILE A 34 -1.01 -29.75 7.14
C ILE A 34 -1.66 -29.89 8.52
N ALA A 35 -1.33 -28.98 9.44
CA ALA A 35 -1.97 -28.93 10.75
C ALA A 35 -3.47 -28.60 10.61
N SER A 36 -4.28 -29.02 11.59
CA SER A 36 -5.71 -28.76 11.61
C SER A 36 -6.04 -27.27 11.66
N ILE A 37 -6.93 -26.80 10.79
CA ILE A 37 -7.38 -25.40 10.73
C ILE A 37 -8.08 -24.96 12.03
N LEU A 38 -8.74 -25.90 12.70
CA LEU A 38 -9.50 -25.66 13.94
C LEU A 38 -8.58 -25.57 15.16
N SER A 39 -7.54 -26.41 15.21
CA SER A 39 -6.66 -26.50 16.39
C SER A 39 -5.58 -25.43 16.44
N ASP A 40 -4.96 -25.10 15.29
CA ASP A 40 -3.82 -24.19 15.21
C ASP A 40 -3.81 -23.49 13.84
N PRO A 41 -4.63 -22.44 13.65
CA PRO A 41 -4.74 -21.75 12.37
C PRO A 41 -3.42 -21.08 11.96
N VAL A 42 -2.57 -20.69 12.91
CA VAL A 42 -1.27 -20.06 12.63
C VAL A 42 -0.33 -21.09 12.01
N ARG A 43 -0.21 -22.28 12.61
CA ARG A 43 0.58 -23.38 12.06
C ARG A 43 -0.02 -23.89 10.75
N TRP A 44 -1.34 -24.06 10.68
CA TRP A 44 -2.06 -24.42 9.46
C TRP A 44 -1.68 -23.52 8.28
N ASN A 45 -1.72 -22.19 8.47
CA ASN A 45 -1.31 -21.26 7.42
C ASN A 45 0.18 -21.40 7.08
N SER A 46 1.05 -21.57 8.08
CA SER A 46 2.49 -21.78 7.85
C SER A 46 2.76 -23.02 6.99
N ASP A 47 2.07 -24.11 7.27
CA ASP A 47 2.21 -25.38 6.55
C ASP A 47 1.67 -25.28 5.12
N TRP A 48 0.53 -24.59 4.92
CA TRP A 48 0.04 -24.24 3.59
C TRP A 48 1.03 -23.36 2.80
N GLU A 49 1.61 -22.31 3.39
CA GLU A 49 2.61 -21.48 2.70
C GLU A 49 3.89 -22.25 2.32
N LYS A 50 4.24 -23.31 3.05
CA LYS A 50 5.32 -24.24 2.65
C LYS A 50 4.88 -25.14 1.50
N ALA A 51 3.66 -25.69 1.55
CA ALA A 51 3.12 -26.56 0.51
C ALA A 51 2.97 -25.82 -0.83
N LEU A 52 2.37 -24.62 -0.82
CA LEU A 52 2.13 -23.80 -2.04
C LEU A 52 3.41 -23.46 -2.81
N ARG A 53 4.55 -23.31 -2.11
CA ARG A 53 5.86 -23.09 -2.76
C ARG A 53 6.36 -24.30 -3.56
N LYS A 54 5.86 -25.49 -3.26
CA LYS A 54 6.25 -26.76 -3.88
C LYS A 54 5.24 -27.27 -4.91
N LEU A 55 4.07 -26.65 -5.00
CA LEU A 55 2.97 -27.10 -5.87
C LEU A 55 3.00 -26.36 -7.21
N PRO A 56 3.45 -26.99 -8.31
CA PRO A 56 3.23 -26.46 -9.64
C PRO A 56 1.75 -26.62 -10.04
N ALA A 57 1.27 -25.73 -10.91
CA ALA A 57 -0.13 -25.72 -11.36
C ALA A 57 -0.56 -27.06 -11.99
N SER A 58 0.35 -27.73 -12.72
CA SER A 58 0.11 -29.03 -13.34
C SER A 58 -0.20 -30.13 -12.33
N ASP A 59 0.51 -30.14 -11.19
CA ASP A 59 0.32 -31.16 -10.15
C ASP A 59 -0.98 -30.90 -9.40
N VAL A 60 -1.31 -29.62 -9.19
CA VAL A 60 -2.61 -29.21 -8.64
C VAL A 60 -3.73 -29.70 -9.54
N TYR A 61 -3.67 -29.43 -10.84
CA TYR A 61 -4.66 -29.92 -11.79
C TYR A 61 -4.72 -31.45 -11.84
N ALA A 62 -3.59 -32.16 -11.84
CA ALA A 62 -3.60 -33.62 -11.90
C ALA A 62 -4.36 -34.25 -10.71
N VAL A 63 -4.18 -33.73 -9.49
CA VAL A 63 -4.91 -34.19 -8.30
C VAL A 63 -6.39 -33.83 -8.40
N MET A 64 -6.70 -32.58 -8.71
CA MET A 64 -8.09 -32.12 -8.81
C MET A 64 -8.85 -32.83 -9.93
N SER A 65 -8.21 -33.08 -11.06
CA SER A 65 -8.77 -33.82 -12.20
C SER A 65 -9.05 -35.28 -11.84
N THR A 66 -8.13 -35.92 -11.12
CA THR A 66 -8.36 -37.28 -10.60
C THR A 66 -9.55 -37.33 -9.66
N PHE A 67 -9.64 -36.36 -8.74
CA PHE A 67 -10.76 -36.25 -7.81
C PHE A 67 -12.09 -36.03 -8.55
N SER A 68 -12.15 -35.06 -9.47
CA SER A 68 -13.35 -34.78 -10.25
C SER A 68 -13.79 -35.95 -11.12
N LYS A 69 -12.85 -36.65 -11.76
CA LYS A 69 -13.15 -37.82 -12.61
C LYS A 69 -13.59 -39.05 -11.82
N ALA A 70 -13.21 -39.16 -10.55
CA ALA A 70 -13.66 -40.23 -9.67
C ALA A 70 -15.09 -40.03 -9.15
N GLN A 71 -15.67 -38.83 -9.33
CA GLN A 71 -17.03 -38.54 -8.90
C GLN A 71 -18.06 -39.26 -9.77
N PRO A 72 -19.16 -39.78 -9.17
CA PRO A 72 -20.30 -40.28 -9.94
C PRO A 72 -20.86 -39.22 -10.90
N ALA A 73 -21.47 -39.66 -12.01
CA ALA A 73 -22.05 -38.76 -13.00
C ALA A 73 -23.09 -37.79 -12.40
N GLU A 74 -23.86 -38.24 -11.40
CA GLU A 74 -24.81 -37.41 -10.67
C GLU A 74 -24.13 -36.27 -9.89
N SER A 75 -22.99 -36.56 -9.25
CA SER A 75 -22.18 -35.55 -8.56
C SER A 75 -21.54 -34.56 -9.54
N LEU A 76 -21.11 -35.03 -10.72
CA LEU A 76 -20.61 -34.15 -11.79
C LEU A 76 -21.69 -33.20 -12.31
N GLU A 77 -22.94 -33.65 -12.41
CA GLU A 77 -24.05 -32.78 -12.80
C GLU A 77 -24.31 -31.69 -11.75
N LYS A 78 -24.22 -32.05 -10.47
CA LYS A 78 -24.33 -31.10 -9.36
C LYS A 78 -23.21 -30.06 -9.39
N LEU A 79 -21.99 -30.44 -9.78
CA LEU A 79 -20.87 -29.48 -9.94
C LEU A 79 -21.10 -28.44 -11.05
N LYS A 80 -22.03 -28.67 -11.98
CA LYS A 80 -22.43 -27.66 -12.97
C LYS A 80 -23.27 -26.52 -12.39
N ILE A 81 -23.68 -26.60 -11.12
CA ILE A 81 -24.34 -25.48 -10.42
C ILE A 81 -23.34 -24.40 -9.96
N ILE A 82 -22.06 -24.77 -9.80
CA ILE A 82 -21.01 -23.87 -9.29
C ILE A 82 -20.95 -22.55 -10.07
N PRO A 83 -21.00 -22.53 -11.42
CA PRO A 83 -20.97 -21.28 -12.18
C PRO A 83 -22.12 -20.33 -11.86
N THR A 84 -23.34 -20.86 -11.69
CA THR A 84 -24.52 -20.09 -11.33
C THR A 84 -24.38 -19.52 -9.93
N TYR A 85 -24.01 -20.36 -8.96
CA TYR A 85 -23.75 -19.93 -7.59
C TYR A 85 -22.63 -18.88 -7.50
N LEU A 86 -21.56 -19.08 -8.24
CA LEU A 86 -20.44 -18.14 -8.32
C LEU A 86 -20.86 -16.81 -8.92
N ALA A 87 -21.68 -16.83 -9.99
CA ALA A 87 -22.24 -15.61 -10.58
C ALA A 87 -23.14 -14.86 -9.59
N GLU A 88 -23.93 -15.56 -8.77
CA GLU A 88 -24.76 -14.95 -7.72
C GLU A 88 -23.92 -14.30 -6.62
N ILE A 89 -22.88 -14.99 -6.13
CA ILE A 89 -21.94 -14.42 -5.15
C ILE A 89 -21.27 -13.18 -5.74
N GLN A 90 -20.75 -13.29 -6.96
CA GLN A 90 -20.06 -12.19 -7.63
C GLN A 90 -20.96 -10.99 -7.88
N THR A 91 -22.22 -11.22 -8.24
CA THR A 91 -23.25 -10.17 -8.37
C THR A 91 -23.47 -9.47 -7.04
N THR A 92 -23.72 -10.25 -5.99
CA THR A 92 -23.94 -9.73 -4.63
C THR A 92 -22.73 -8.92 -4.14
N GLN A 93 -21.53 -9.45 -4.35
CA GLN A 93 -20.29 -8.76 -4.03
C GLN A 93 -20.17 -7.47 -4.81
N ARG A 94 -20.38 -7.49 -6.13
CA ARG A 94 -20.31 -6.30 -6.98
C ARG A 94 -21.25 -5.21 -6.52
N ASP A 95 -22.48 -5.56 -6.17
CA ASP A 95 -23.51 -4.61 -5.80
C ASP A 95 -23.22 -4.00 -4.42
N LEU A 96 -22.82 -4.82 -3.44
CA LEU A 96 -22.31 -4.35 -2.14
C LEU A 96 -21.09 -3.45 -2.32
N TRP A 97 -20.18 -3.87 -3.19
CA TRP A 97 -18.95 -3.13 -3.46
C TRP A 97 -19.24 -1.79 -4.12
N ASN A 98 -20.12 -1.72 -5.13
CA ASN A 98 -20.47 -0.46 -5.79
C ASN A 98 -21.14 0.52 -4.84
N ALA A 99 -22.02 0.04 -3.96
CA ALA A 99 -22.60 0.87 -2.91
C ALA A 99 -21.54 1.45 -1.96
N GLU A 100 -20.52 0.67 -1.58
CA GLU A 100 -19.50 1.07 -0.60
C GLU A 100 -18.28 1.80 -1.23
N TRP A 101 -17.99 1.53 -2.50
CA TRP A 101 -16.77 1.95 -3.21
C TRP A 101 -16.86 3.31 -3.86
N GLU A 102 -18.00 3.63 -4.46
CA GLU A 102 -18.26 4.98 -4.99
C GLU A 102 -18.50 5.97 -3.84
N GLN A 103 -18.71 5.48 -2.63
CA GLN A 103 -18.97 6.27 -1.42
C GLN A 103 -17.73 6.42 -0.52
N ARG A 104 -17.87 7.24 0.54
CA ARG A 104 -16.88 7.43 1.62
C ARG A 104 -16.38 6.15 2.35
N PRO A 105 -17.13 5.03 2.44
CA PRO A 105 -16.72 3.86 3.21
C PRO A 105 -15.45 3.17 2.72
N TRP A 106 -15.26 2.94 1.41
CA TRP A 106 -14.04 2.30 0.93
C TRP A 106 -12.78 3.08 1.29
N LYS A 107 -12.83 4.43 1.17
CA LYS A 107 -11.72 5.29 1.61
C LYS A 107 -11.39 5.03 3.08
N ARG A 108 -12.41 4.85 3.94
CA ARG A 108 -12.21 4.56 5.38
C ARG A 108 -11.63 3.17 5.62
N ILE A 109 -12.10 2.14 4.91
CA ILE A 109 -11.55 0.78 4.98
C ILE A 109 -10.07 0.80 4.58
N ARG A 110 -9.74 1.46 3.47
CA ARG A 110 -8.37 1.63 3.00
C ARG A 110 -7.49 2.35 4.03
N MET A 111 -7.97 3.46 4.60
CA MET A 111 -7.25 4.19 5.65
C MET A 111 -7.03 3.30 6.87
N ALA A 112 -8.07 2.62 7.35
CA ALA A 112 -8.01 1.75 8.52
C ALA A 112 -6.95 0.65 8.30
N TRP A 113 -7.03 -0.05 7.18
CA TRP A 113 -6.09 -1.12 6.82
C TRP A 113 -4.61 -0.69 6.83
N LEU A 114 -4.32 0.47 6.24
CA LEU A 114 -2.94 0.99 6.18
C LEU A 114 -2.44 1.48 7.55
N LEU A 115 -3.34 1.91 8.43
CA LEU A 115 -3.02 2.35 9.80
C LEU A 115 -2.87 1.19 10.80
N LEU A 116 -3.29 -0.03 10.45
CA LEU A 116 -3.14 -1.20 11.33
C LEU A 116 -1.67 -1.54 11.61
N GLU A 117 -1.41 -2.16 12.75
CA GLU A 117 -0.11 -2.80 13.03
C GLU A 117 0.02 -4.10 12.21
N ASP A 118 1.25 -4.52 11.86
CA ASP A 118 1.47 -5.74 11.05
C ASP A 118 0.82 -6.99 11.65
N LYS A 119 0.92 -7.16 12.98
CA LYS A 119 0.29 -8.28 13.68
C LYS A 119 -1.23 -8.33 13.48
N GLU A 120 -1.86 -7.15 13.40
CA GLU A 120 -3.31 -7.04 13.24
C GLU A 120 -3.72 -7.32 11.80
N ARG A 121 -2.95 -6.83 10.83
CA ARG A 121 -3.11 -7.21 9.42
C ARG A 121 -2.97 -8.71 9.22
N GLN A 122 -1.97 -9.33 9.82
CA GLN A 122 -1.75 -10.78 9.75
C GLN A 122 -2.92 -11.56 10.37
N ARG A 123 -3.45 -11.10 11.51
CA ARG A 123 -4.65 -11.69 12.13
C ARG A 123 -5.86 -11.62 11.20
N LEU A 124 -6.14 -10.46 10.62
CA LEU A 124 -7.29 -10.29 9.70
C LEU A 124 -7.13 -11.12 8.42
N LEU A 125 -5.91 -11.19 7.85
CA LEU A 125 -5.62 -12.04 6.69
C LEU A 125 -5.79 -13.53 7.02
N LEU A 126 -5.33 -13.95 8.19
CA LEU A 126 -5.51 -15.32 8.65
C LEU A 126 -6.99 -15.65 8.81
N ASN A 127 -7.76 -14.77 9.45
CA ASN A 127 -9.20 -14.93 9.61
C ASN A 127 -9.91 -15.01 8.24
N ALA A 128 -9.51 -14.19 7.27
CA ALA A 128 -10.07 -14.23 5.93
C ALA A 128 -9.76 -15.54 5.19
N LEU A 129 -8.54 -16.06 5.34
CA LEU A 129 -8.15 -17.36 4.77
C LEU A 129 -8.90 -18.52 5.43
N VAL A 130 -9.09 -18.46 6.74
CA VAL A 130 -9.89 -19.46 7.48
C VAL A 130 -11.34 -19.41 7.03
N GLY A 131 -11.95 -18.22 7.00
CA GLY A 131 -13.32 -18.05 6.52
C GLY A 131 -13.49 -18.57 5.09
N ALA A 132 -12.60 -18.20 4.17
CA ALA A 132 -12.63 -18.70 2.79
C ALA A 132 -12.53 -20.23 2.71
N SER A 133 -11.66 -20.83 3.53
CA SER A 133 -11.48 -22.27 3.55
C SER A 133 -12.68 -23.02 4.11
N LYS A 134 -13.49 -22.40 4.98
CA LYS A 134 -14.72 -22.99 5.52
C LYS A 134 -15.90 -22.87 4.54
N GLU A 135 -15.96 -21.78 3.80
CA GLU A 135 -17.10 -21.44 2.93
C GLU A 135 -16.94 -21.96 1.49
N CYS A 136 -15.84 -22.64 1.16
CA CYS A 136 -15.61 -23.18 -0.18
C CYS A 136 -16.06 -24.64 -0.30
N SER A 137 -16.59 -25.00 -1.48
CA SER A 137 -17.06 -26.34 -1.82
C SER A 137 -16.08 -27.50 -1.59
N ILE A 138 -14.77 -27.24 -1.60
CA ILE A 138 -13.71 -28.25 -1.34
C ILE A 138 -12.89 -27.92 -0.08
N GLY A 139 -13.46 -27.10 0.79
CA GLY A 139 -12.87 -26.69 2.06
C GLY A 139 -11.50 -26.06 1.89
N GLN A 140 -10.59 -26.39 2.82
CA GLN A 140 -9.20 -25.93 2.79
C GLN A 140 -8.41 -26.42 1.57
N SER A 141 -8.86 -27.46 0.86
CA SER A 141 -8.17 -27.96 -0.34
C SER A 141 -8.13 -26.92 -1.46
N ALA A 142 -9.08 -25.97 -1.46
CA ALA A 142 -9.12 -24.86 -2.41
C ALA A 142 -7.88 -23.96 -2.35
N ARG A 143 -7.17 -23.93 -1.20
CA ARG A 143 -5.93 -23.15 -1.06
C ARG A 143 -4.88 -23.52 -2.10
N ALA A 144 -4.82 -24.79 -2.51
CA ALA A 144 -3.88 -25.26 -3.53
C ALA A 144 -4.08 -24.58 -4.90
N LEU A 145 -5.28 -24.06 -5.18
CA LEU A 145 -5.61 -23.38 -6.43
C LEU A 145 -5.18 -21.89 -6.45
N CYS A 146 -4.88 -21.31 -5.29
CA CYS A 146 -4.61 -19.87 -5.12
C CYS A 146 -3.27 -19.59 -4.43
N PRO A 147 -2.12 -20.02 -4.98
CA PRO A 147 -0.81 -19.80 -4.35
C PRO A 147 -0.43 -18.32 -4.18
N GLU A 148 -1.08 -17.42 -4.91
CA GLU A 148 -0.93 -15.97 -4.78
C GLU A 148 -1.61 -15.39 -3.52
N ILE A 149 -2.58 -16.10 -2.92
CA ILE A 149 -3.33 -15.64 -1.74
C ILE A 149 -2.73 -16.30 -0.49
N THR A 150 -1.78 -15.58 0.13
CA THR A 150 -1.13 -15.98 1.38
C THR A 150 -1.00 -14.79 2.30
N VAL A 151 -0.83 -15.02 3.61
CA VAL A 151 -0.57 -13.93 4.57
C VAL A 151 0.71 -13.21 4.15
N THR A 152 1.76 -13.96 3.80
CA THR A 152 3.03 -13.40 3.32
C THR A 152 2.86 -12.56 2.05
N ALA A 153 2.11 -13.02 1.05
CA ALA A 153 1.93 -12.28 -0.20
C ALA A 153 1.11 -11.00 -0.01
N MET A 154 0.01 -11.07 0.76
CA MET A 154 -0.91 -9.96 0.97
C MET A 154 -0.38 -8.91 1.94
N SER A 155 0.55 -9.28 2.83
CA SER A 155 1.23 -8.36 3.75
C SER A 155 2.36 -7.54 3.09
N LYS A 156 2.76 -7.87 1.86
CA LYS A 156 3.86 -7.16 1.17
C LYS A 156 3.57 -5.67 1.05
N ILE A 157 4.65 -4.88 1.13
CA ILE A 157 4.62 -3.42 1.02
C ILE A 157 3.63 -2.84 2.05
N GLN A 158 3.80 -3.24 3.32
CA GLN A 158 2.99 -2.76 4.44
C GLN A 158 1.47 -2.99 4.22
N GLY A 159 1.10 -4.14 3.68
CA GLY A 159 -0.29 -4.50 3.39
C GLY A 159 -0.87 -3.90 2.10
N ARG A 160 -0.10 -3.12 1.33
CA ARG A 160 -0.57 -2.55 0.06
C ARG A 160 -0.92 -3.62 -0.98
N ALA A 161 -0.22 -4.75 -0.95
CA ALA A 161 -0.50 -5.85 -1.87
C ALA A 161 -1.96 -6.35 -1.78
N LEU A 162 -2.55 -6.39 -0.57
CA LEU A 162 -3.97 -6.70 -0.42
C LEU A 162 -4.86 -5.67 -1.12
N LEU A 163 -4.63 -4.37 -0.89
CA LEU A 163 -5.46 -3.32 -1.50
C LEU A 163 -5.40 -3.35 -3.02
N ASP A 164 -4.20 -3.54 -3.58
CA ASP A 164 -4.01 -3.67 -5.02
C ASP A 164 -4.74 -4.90 -5.58
N PHE A 165 -4.74 -6.01 -4.83
CA PHE A 165 -5.47 -7.21 -5.18
C PHE A 165 -6.98 -6.96 -5.17
N LEU A 166 -7.52 -6.34 -4.10
CA LEU A 166 -8.95 -5.99 -3.99
C LEU A 166 -9.39 -5.01 -5.09
N GLU A 167 -8.59 -3.98 -5.39
CA GLU A 167 -8.84 -3.02 -6.47
C GLU A 167 -8.84 -3.69 -7.85
N THR A 168 -7.89 -4.59 -8.09
CA THR A 168 -7.81 -5.34 -9.36
C THR A 168 -9.00 -6.28 -9.51
N TYR A 169 -9.35 -7.00 -8.44
CA TYR A 169 -10.49 -7.90 -8.41
C TYR A 169 -11.79 -7.14 -8.70
N HIS A 170 -12.05 -6.03 -8.00
CA HIS A 170 -13.24 -5.19 -8.24
C HIS A 170 -13.29 -4.65 -9.65
N LYS A 171 -12.17 -4.14 -10.18
CA LYS A 171 -12.11 -3.63 -11.56
C LYS A 171 -12.49 -4.71 -12.58
N ASN A 172 -12.01 -5.93 -12.39
CA ASN A 172 -12.35 -7.02 -13.30
C ASN A 172 -13.82 -7.42 -13.18
N LEU A 173 -14.36 -7.41 -11.97
CA LEU A 173 -15.77 -7.68 -11.69
C LEU A 173 -16.71 -6.65 -12.35
N GLN A 174 -16.28 -5.40 -12.55
CA GLN A 174 -17.05 -4.39 -13.30
C GLN A 174 -17.01 -4.58 -14.82
N GLY A 175 -15.98 -5.24 -15.35
CA GLY A 175 -15.72 -5.32 -16.79
C GLY A 175 -16.57 -6.36 -17.53
N GLU A 176 -17.24 -7.25 -16.82
CA GLU A 176 -17.88 -8.43 -17.40
C GLU A 176 -19.40 -8.43 -17.29
N ARG A 177 -20.07 -9.01 -18.31
CA ARG A 177 -21.50 -9.29 -18.25
C ARG A 177 -21.72 -10.49 -17.34
N LEU A 178 -22.50 -10.31 -16.28
CA LEU A 178 -22.78 -11.33 -15.26
C LEU A 178 -23.60 -12.54 -15.74
N GLU A 179 -23.77 -12.74 -17.05
CA GLU A 179 -24.40 -13.96 -17.57
C GLU A 179 -23.54 -15.20 -17.30
N ALA A 180 -22.24 -15.00 -17.04
CA ALA A 180 -21.30 -16.03 -16.62
C ALA A 180 -20.41 -15.52 -15.47
N PRO A 181 -19.88 -16.41 -14.61
CA PRO A 181 -18.95 -16.00 -13.56
C PRO A 181 -17.64 -15.49 -14.16
N PHE A 182 -17.14 -14.39 -13.62
CA PHE A 182 -15.81 -13.89 -13.89
C PHE A 182 -14.76 -14.88 -13.40
N CYS A 183 -13.80 -15.19 -14.27
CA CYS A 183 -12.66 -16.03 -13.94
C CYS A 183 -11.34 -15.26 -14.04
N SER A 184 -10.73 -14.96 -12.90
CA SER A 184 -9.45 -14.28 -12.83
C SER A 184 -8.34 -15.05 -13.55
N HIS A 185 -7.76 -14.44 -14.58
CA HIS A 185 -6.61 -15.01 -15.27
C HIS A 185 -5.35 -14.90 -14.39
N SER A 186 -4.73 -16.04 -14.06
CA SER A 186 -3.39 -16.06 -13.48
C SER A 186 -2.41 -16.79 -14.39
N ALA A 187 -1.21 -16.21 -14.56
CA ALA A 187 -0.14 -16.82 -15.34
C ALA A 187 0.35 -18.15 -14.75
N TRP A 188 0.06 -18.39 -13.47
CA TRP A 188 0.32 -19.67 -12.82
C TRP A 188 -0.74 -20.71 -13.22
N TRP A 189 -2.03 -20.39 -13.08
CA TRP A 189 -3.13 -21.33 -13.41
C TRP A 189 -3.21 -21.66 -14.90
N ALA A 190 -2.84 -20.72 -15.78
CA ALA A 190 -2.74 -20.97 -17.22
C ALA A 190 -1.75 -22.11 -17.59
N LYS A 191 -0.88 -22.53 -16.66
CA LYS A 191 0.05 -23.66 -16.85
C LYS A 191 -0.50 -24.99 -16.35
N ALA A 192 -1.68 -25.00 -15.71
CA ALA A 192 -2.25 -26.20 -15.12
C ALA A 192 -2.65 -27.23 -16.18
N LEU A 193 -3.19 -26.74 -17.31
CA LEU A 193 -3.48 -27.53 -18.51
C LEU A 193 -3.04 -26.77 -19.77
N PRO A 194 -1.80 -26.98 -20.25
CA PRO A 194 -1.32 -26.35 -21.47
C PRO A 194 -2.24 -26.69 -22.66
N GLY A 195 -2.73 -25.66 -23.35
CA GLY A 195 -3.66 -25.86 -24.46
C GLY A 195 -5.08 -26.24 -24.03
N ALA A 196 -5.56 -25.85 -22.84
CA ALA A 196 -6.95 -26.09 -22.41
C ALA A 196 -8.03 -25.69 -23.45
N ASN A 197 -7.73 -24.72 -24.31
CA ASN A 197 -8.59 -24.26 -25.40
C ASN A 197 -8.45 -25.06 -26.70
N ASP A 198 -7.44 -25.93 -26.80
CA ASP A 198 -7.21 -26.81 -27.95
C ASP A 198 -8.34 -27.85 -28.04
N PRO A 199 -9.01 -27.99 -29.20
CA PRO A 199 -9.99 -29.06 -29.43
C PRO A 199 -9.43 -30.48 -29.23
N ALA A 200 -8.11 -30.66 -29.29
CA ALA A 200 -7.45 -31.94 -29.04
C ALA A 200 -7.49 -32.38 -27.57
N VAL A 201 -7.76 -31.47 -26.64
CA VAL A 201 -7.97 -31.80 -25.22
C VAL A 201 -9.34 -32.48 -25.10
N GLY A 202 -9.35 -33.71 -24.58
CA GLY A 202 -10.57 -34.48 -24.39
C GLY A 202 -11.60 -33.75 -23.52
N GLU A 203 -12.88 -33.94 -23.81
CA GLU A 203 -13.98 -33.34 -23.04
C GLU A 203 -13.86 -33.56 -21.52
N PRO A 204 -13.49 -34.75 -21.01
CA PRO A 204 -13.36 -34.96 -19.56
C PRO A 204 -12.26 -34.09 -18.92
N ASP A 205 -11.15 -33.87 -19.62
CA ASP A 205 -10.05 -33.04 -19.13
C ASP A 205 -10.44 -31.56 -19.10
N ARG A 206 -11.15 -31.11 -20.14
CA ARG A 206 -11.68 -29.75 -20.23
C ARG A 206 -12.73 -29.49 -19.13
N LEU A 207 -13.64 -30.43 -18.91
CA LEU A 207 -14.64 -30.33 -17.84
C LEU A 207 -13.97 -30.25 -16.46
N ALA A 208 -13.02 -31.13 -16.17
CA ALA A 208 -12.27 -31.11 -14.92
C ALA A 208 -11.49 -29.78 -14.72
N TYR A 209 -10.92 -29.23 -15.79
CA TYR A 209 -10.22 -27.95 -15.75
C TYR A 209 -11.18 -26.79 -15.46
N ASN A 210 -12.37 -26.79 -16.06
CA ASN A 210 -13.40 -25.79 -15.79
C ASN A 210 -13.86 -25.86 -14.34
N ILE A 211 -14.15 -27.06 -13.81
CA ILE A 211 -14.54 -27.25 -12.41
C ILE A 211 -13.47 -26.70 -11.46
N ALA A 212 -12.20 -27.07 -11.66
CA ALA A 212 -11.11 -26.57 -10.83
C ALA A 212 -10.90 -25.05 -10.97
N THR A 213 -11.18 -24.48 -12.15
CA THR A 213 -11.16 -23.03 -12.35
C THR A 213 -12.28 -22.35 -11.57
N TRP A 214 -13.50 -22.89 -11.57
CA TRP A 214 -14.61 -22.34 -10.79
C TRP A 214 -14.37 -22.42 -9.28
N GLN A 215 -13.84 -23.55 -8.80
CA GLN A 215 -13.44 -23.70 -7.39
C GLN A 215 -12.33 -22.71 -6.98
N ARG A 216 -11.40 -22.40 -7.90
CA ARG A 216 -10.38 -21.37 -7.68
C ARG A 216 -11.04 -20.00 -7.49
N GLU A 217 -11.97 -19.64 -8.37
CA GLU A 217 -12.67 -18.36 -8.30
C GLU A 217 -13.59 -18.27 -7.09
N GLU A 218 -14.27 -19.35 -6.72
CA GLU A 218 -15.05 -19.45 -5.49
C GLU A 218 -14.18 -19.09 -4.28
N PHE A 219 -12.98 -19.67 -4.15
CA PHE A 219 -12.05 -19.34 -3.07
C PHE A 219 -11.62 -17.87 -3.06
N ILE A 220 -11.34 -17.31 -4.24
CA ILE A 220 -11.01 -15.89 -4.37
C ILE A 220 -12.17 -15.03 -3.88
N CYS A 221 -13.40 -15.33 -4.32
CA CYS A 221 -14.61 -14.61 -3.91
C CYS A 221 -14.81 -14.70 -2.40
N GLN A 222 -14.71 -15.90 -1.81
CA GLN A 222 -14.91 -16.09 -0.37
C GLN A 222 -13.81 -15.41 0.45
N PHE A 223 -12.55 -15.44 0.00
CA PHE A 223 -11.46 -14.69 0.64
C PHE A 223 -11.73 -13.19 0.66
N VAL A 224 -12.12 -12.63 -0.48
CA VAL A 224 -12.44 -11.21 -0.61
C VAL A 224 -13.60 -10.82 0.32
N ARG A 225 -14.68 -11.60 0.34
CA ARG A 225 -15.83 -11.40 1.23
C ARG A 225 -15.43 -11.49 2.71
N ALA A 226 -14.75 -12.56 3.10
CA ALA A 226 -14.34 -12.78 4.49
C ALA A 226 -13.38 -11.69 4.98
N MET A 227 -12.49 -11.20 4.11
CA MET A 227 -11.58 -10.10 4.41
C MET A 227 -12.33 -8.79 4.67
N LEU A 228 -13.24 -8.40 3.77
CA LEU A 228 -14.02 -7.18 3.93
C LEU A 228 -14.91 -7.24 5.17
N LEU A 229 -15.62 -8.36 5.38
CA LEU A 229 -16.45 -8.56 6.57
C LEU A 229 -15.63 -8.50 7.86
N SER A 230 -14.42 -9.05 7.86
CA SER A 230 -13.54 -8.98 9.03
C SER A 230 -13.13 -7.53 9.34
N ILE A 231 -12.76 -6.74 8.32
CA ILE A 231 -12.39 -5.34 8.53
C ILE A 231 -13.61 -4.52 8.99
N THR A 232 -14.76 -4.67 8.34
CA THR A 232 -15.96 -3.88 8.68
C THR A 232 -16.49 -4.25 10.06
N LYS A 233 -16.47 -5.54 10.44
CA LYS A 233 -16.81 -6.01 11.79
C LYS A 233 -15.91 -5.36 12.83
N ASP A 234 -14.60 -5.38 12.63
CA ASP A 234 -13.63 -4.73 13.53
C ASP A 234 -13.83 -3.22 13.57
N MET A 235 -14.15 -2.58 12.44
CA MET A 235 -14.44 -1.14 12.41
C MET A 235 -15.71 -0.80 13.19
N ALA A 236 -16.74 -1.65 13.11
CA ALA A 236 -18.01 -1.46 13.81
C ALA A 236 -17.89 -1.72 15.32
N HIS A 237 -17.31 -2.86 15.70
CA HIS A 237 -17.30 -3.36 17.08
C HIS A 237 -16.00 -3.05 17.85
N GLY A 238 -14.96 -2.59 17.14
CA GLY A 238 -13.65 -2.36 17.72
C GLY A 238 -12.81 -3.64 17.81
N SER A 239 -11.50 -3.43 17.89
CA SER A 239 -10.50 -4.46 18.23
C SER A 239 -9.24 -3.74 18.70
N ALA A 240 -8.38 -4.43 19.47
CA ALA A 240 -7.20 -3.80 20.05
C ALA A 240 -6.29 -3.08 19.02
N GLY A 241 -6.23 -3.58 17.78
CA GLY A 241 -5.54 -2.91 16.68
C GLY A 241 -6.41 -1.89 15.94
N MET A 242 -7.69 -2.21 15.69
CA MET A 242 -8.59 -1.34 14.92
C MET A 242 -8.98 -0.06 15.67
N ASP A 243 -9.10 -0.10 17.00
CA ASP A 243 -9.49 1.07 17.80
C ASP A 243 -8.49 2.21 17.67
N LYS A 244 -7.19 1.89 17.59
CA LYS A 244 -6.14 2.88 17.33
C LYS A 244 -6.27 3.49 15.94
N ALA A 245 -6.53 2.67 14.93
CA ALA A 245 -6.72 3.15 13.56
C ALA A 245 -7.98 4.04 13.46
N LYS A 246 -9.07 3.65 14.12
CA LYS A 246 -10.31 4.44 14.21
C LYS A 246 -10.07 5.78 14.90
N ALA A 247 -9.37 5.79 16.04
CA ALA A 247 -9.02 7.02 16.73
C ALA A 247 -8.24 7.97 15.81
N ILE A 248 -7.21 7.49 15.11
CA ILE A 248 -6.46 8.33 14.15
C ILE A 248 -7.37 8.85 13.03
N ILE A 249 -8.26 8.02 12.47
CA ILE A 249 -9.18 8.44 11.40
C ILE A 249 -10.21 9.48 11.87
N GLN A 250 -10.67 9.36 13.13
CA GLN A 250 -11.69 10.22 13.71
C GLN A 250 -11.10 11.53 14.24
N ASP A 251 -10.00 11.44 14.98
CA ASP A 251 -9.35 12.56 15.67
C ASP A 251 -8.51 13.40 14.69
N ASP A 252 -7.89 12.77 13.68
CA ASP A 252 -7.07 13.45 12.68
C ASP A 252 -7.27 12.88 11.26
N PRO A 253 -8.42 13.18 10.61
CA PRO A 253 -8.72 12.70 9.27
C PRO A 253 -7.73 13.22 8.21
N MET A 254 -7.07 14.35 8.46
CA MET A 254 -6.05 14.89 7.54
C MET A 254 -4.79 14.03 7.59
N MET A 255 -4.28 13.73 8.79
CA MET A 255 -3.13 12.84 8.98
C MET A 255 -3.43 11.42 8.47
N ALA A 256 -4.61 10.88 8.77
CA ALA A 256 -5.02 9.57 8.23
C ALA A 256 -5.01 9.56 6.70
N SER A 257 -5.53 10.62 6.06
CA SER A 257 -5.51 10.77 4.60
C SER A 257 -4.09 10.96 4.06
N MET A 258 -3.22 11.69 4.76
CA MET A 258 -1.83 11.89 4.38
C MET A 258 -1.06 10.57 4.42
N ILE A 259 -1.14 9.81 5.53
CA ILE A 259 -0.49 8.50 5.67
C ILE A 259 -0.97 7.55 4.56
N THR A 260 -2.28 7.51 4.33
CA THR A 260 -2.89 6.64 3.32
C THR A 260 -2.47 7.01 1.91
N LYS A 261 -2.31 8.29 1.61
CA LYS A 261 -1.79 8.78 0.33
C LYS A 261 -0.30 8.43 0.20
N THR A 262 0.51 8.72 1.21
CA THR A 262 1.94 8.40 1.24
C THR A 262 2.20 6.91 1.04
N VAL A 263 1.53 6.05 1.82
CA VAL A 263 1.61 4.58 1.66
C VAL A 263 0.98 4.14 0.32
N GLY A 264 -0.04 4.88 -0.13
CA GLY A 264 -0.70 4.78 -1.42
C GLY A 264 0.19 5.10 -2.64
N ASP A 265 1.23 5.89 -2.45
CA ASP A 265 2.14 6.32 -3.51
C ASP A 265 3.46 5.54 -3.51
N LEU A 266 3.67 4.65 -2.52
CA LEU A 266 4.81 3.74 -2.49
C LEU A 266 4.84 2.87 -3.74
N ARG A 267 6.00 2.78 -4.38
CA ARG A 267 6.16 1.99 -5.60
C ARG A 267 6.12 0.52 -5.26
N LYS A 268 5.46 -0.23 -6.14
CA LYS A 268 5.37 -1.69 -6.06
C LYS A 268 6.72 -2.40 -6.25
N LYS A 269 7.70 -1.72 -6.86
CA LYS A 269 9.02 -2.25 -7.18
C LYS A 269 10.07 -1.18 -6.93
N PRO A 270 11.26 -1.54 -6.41
CA PRO A 270 12.37 -0.62 -6.31
C PRO A 270 12.67 0.00 -7.67
N ILE A 271 12.99 1.29 -7.69
CA ILE A 271 13.43 1.96 -8.92
C ILE A 271 14.78 1.36 -9.32
N ILE A 272 14.79 0.49 -10.31
CA ILE A 272 16.04 0.06 -10.92
C ILE A 272 16.61 1.26 -11.68
N ARG A 273 17.83 1.66 -11.34
CA ARG A 273 18.58 2.73 -12.00
C ARG A 273 19.85 2.17 -12.62
N CYS A 274 20.26 2.76 -13.73
CA CYS A 274 21.56 2.45 -14.32
C CYS A 274 22.66 2.94 -13.39
N GLU A 275 23.57 2.06 -12.93
CA GLU A 275 24.69 2.47 -12.07
C GLU A 275 25.63 3.49 -12.73
N ASN A 276 25.65 3.58 -14.06
CA ASN A 276 26.52 4.54 -14.74
C ASN A 276 25.87 5.90 -14.96
N CYS A 277 24.66 5.94 -15.54
CA CYS A 277 23.98 7.19 -15.92
C CYS A 277 22.83 7.57 -14.98
N THR A 278 22.54 6.77 -13.97
CA THR A 278 21.49 6.98 -12.94
C THR A 278 20.04 6.97 -13.45
N LYS A 279 19.86 6.86 -14.76
CA LYS A 279 18.53 6.86 -15.37
C LYS A 279 17.71 5.65 -14.93
N SER A 280 16.43 5.85 -14.64
CA SER A 280 15.46 4.82 -14.27
C SER A 280 14.81 4.13 -15.48
N GLN A 281 14.03 3.07 -15.27
CA GLN A 281 13.39 2.33 -16.36
C GLN A 281 12.35 3.20 -17.09
N ALA A 282 11.64 4.04 -16.32
CA ALA A 282 10.68 5.00 -16.83
C ALA A 282 11.38 6.05 -17.72
N GLU A 283 12.49 6.61 -17.27
CA GLU A 283 13.30 7.58 -18.02
C GLU A 283 13.96 6.98 -19.27
N LEU A 284 14.07 5.65 -19.34
CA LEU A 284 14.58 4.89 -20.49
C LEU A 284 13.46 4.34 -21.40
N GLY A 285 12.20 4.69 -21.13
CA GLY A 285 11.05 4.28 -21.95
C GLY A 285 10.68 2.80 -21.82
N ASN A 286 10.64 2.28 -20.59
CA ASN A 286 10.24 0.90 -20.26
C ASN A 286 11.10 -0.24 -20.84
N ARG A 287 12.24 0.05 -21.47
CA ARG A 287 13.18 -0.98 -21.94
C ARG A 287 13.72 -1.79 -20.76
N SER A 288 13.74 -3.11 -20.89
CA SER A 288 14.28 -4.02 -19.86
C SER A 288 15.72 -3.62 -19.50
N PHE A 289 15.98 -3.43 -18.19
CA PHE A 289 17.33 -3.18 -17.70
C PHE A 289 18.22 -4.41 -17.94
N MET A 290 18.95 -4.39 -19.05
CA MET A 290 20.21 -5.13 -19.14
C MET A 290 21.38 -4.15 -19.33
N ILE A 291 21.26 -3.17 -20.24
CA ILE A 291 22.27 -2.11 -20.48
C ILE A 291 21.53 -0.88 -21.01
N CYS A 292 21.68 0.31 -20.41
CA CYS A 292 21.11 1.52 -21.00
C CYS A 292 21.83 1.90 -22.30
N SER A 293 21.17 2.54 -23.26
CA SER A 293 21.76 2.88 -24.57
C SER A 293 23.09 3.65 -24.44
N ALA A 294 23.21 4.55 -23.46
CA ALA A 294 24.43 5.30 -23.18
C ALA A 294 25.58 4.45 -22.59
N CYS A 295 25.28 3.34 -21.91
CA CYS A 295 26.30 2.37 -21.51
C CYS A 295 26.64 1.41 -22.65
N LYS A 296 25.65 1.08 -23.48
CA LYS A 296 25.82 0.24 -24.67
C LYS A 296 26.79 0.87 -25.68
N THR A 297 26.76 2.20 -25.82
CA THR A 297 27.67 2.95 -26.69
C THR A 297 29.09 3.07 -26.13
N LYS A 298 29.28 2.96 -24.82
CA LYS A 298 30.61 3.00 -24.15
C LYS A 298 31.22 1.62 -23.92
N MET A 299 30.55 0.54 -24.29
CA MET A 299 31.11 -0.81 -24.23
C MET A 299 32.06 -1.02 -25.41
N HIS A 300 33.27 -1.52 -25.12
CA HIS A 300 34.19 -2.01 -26.15
C HIS A 300 33.55 -3.19 -26.91
N GLU A 301 33.95 -3.41 -28.17
CA GLU A 301 33.42 -4.50 -29.01
C GLU A 301 33.51 -5.87 -28.32
N CYS A 302 34.62 -6.14 -27.62
CA CYS A 302 34.82 -7.37 -26.85
C CYS A 302 33.83 -7.59 -25.70
N GLN A 303 33.10 -6.55 -25.26
CA GLN A 303 32.09 -6.65 -24.20
C GLN A 303 30.67 -6.80 -24.76
N LYS A 304 30.44 -6.43 -26.02
CA LYS A 304 29.10 -6.44 -26.65
C LYS A 304 28.61 -7.85 -26.97
N GLU A 305 29.52 -8.77 -27.28
CA GLU A 305 29.18 -10.12 -27.71
C GLU A 305 29.07 -11.13 -26.56
N ASP A 306 29.82 -10.96 -25.46
CA ASP A 306 29.88 -11.98 -24.39
C ASP A 306 29.95 -11.40 -22.97
N TRP A 307 29.07 -10.46 -22.65
CA TRP A 307 29.03 -9.85 -21.31
C TRP A 307 28.86 -10.88 -20.17
N ARG A 308 28.10 -11.97 -20.41
CA ARG A 308 27.87 -13.01 -19.40
C ARG A 308 29.14 -13.78 -19.04
N ARG A 309 30.03 -14.06 -20.00
CA ARG A 309 31.32 -14.72 -19.72
C ARG A 309 32.42 -13.71 -19.38
N HIS A 310 32.46 -12.54 -20.02
CA HIS A 310 33.46 -11.50 -19.77
C HIS A 310 33.49 -11.02 -18.30
N LYS A 311 32.32 -10.95 -17.64
CA LYS A 311 32.22 -10.60 -16.22
C LYS A 311 33.05 -11.50 -15.30
N LYS A 312 33.25 -12.78 -15.66
CA LYS A 312 34.05 -13.74 -14.89
C LYS A 312 35.57 -13.56 -15.10
N HIS A 313 35.98 -13.02 -16.25
CA HIS A 313 37.39 -12.96 -16.65
C HIS A 313 38.02 -11.56 -16.57
N CYS A 314 37.20 -10.49 -16.54
CA CYS A 314 37.70 -9.11 -16.59
C CYS A 314 38.58 -8.73 -15.38
N GLY A 315 38.47 -9.42 -14.24
CA GLY A 315 39.29 -9.20 -13.03
C GLY A 315 39.12 -7.82 -12.36
N LYS A 316 38.51 -6.85 -13.05
CA LYS A 316 38.22 -5.53 -12.52
C LYS A 316 37.11 -5.64 -11.49
N ALA A 317 37.44 -5.29 -10.25
CA ALA A 317 36.45 -5.11 -9.20
C ALA A 317 35.34 -4.20 -9.72
N LYS A 318 34.08 -4.60 -9.53
CA LYS A 318 32.93 -3.76 -9.90
C LYS A 318 33.05 -2.45 -9.13
N ILE A 319 33.38 -1.35 -9.81
CA ILE A 319 33.37 -0.01 -9.23
C ILE A 319 31.90 0.39 -9.06
N SER A 320 31.32 0.01 -7.94
CA SER A 320 30.00 0.51 -7.55
C SER A 320 30.13 1.97 -7.17
N LYS A 321 29.33 2.84 -7.82
CA LYS A 321 29.21 4.25 -7.43
C LYS A 321 28.43 4.45 -6.12
N LYS A 322 27.98 3.36 -5.46
CA LYS A 322 27.13 3.38 -4.24
C LYS A 322 25.95 4.37 -4.37
N LEU A 323 25.37 4.44 -5.57
CA LEU A 323 24.30 5.40 -5.82
C LEU A 323 23.05 5.02 -5.03
N PRO A 324 22.31 6.01 -4.49
CA PRO A 324 21.04 5.75 -3.82
C PRO A 324 20.09 4.93 -4.70
N GLY A 325 19.52 3.85 -4.15
CA GLY A 325 18.60 2.97 -4.86
C GLY A 325 19.24 1.89 -5.76
N THR A 326 20.55 1.65 -5.65
CA THR A 326 21.23 0.55 -6.35
C THR A 326 21.56 -0.61 -5.42
N ILE A 327 21.89 -1.80 -5.94
CA ILE A 327 22.16 -3.04 -5.17
C ILE A 327 23.25 -2.93 -4.08
N HIS A 328 23.97 -1.81 -4.02
CA HIS A 328 25.06 -1.53 -3.09
C HIS A 328 24.77 -0.38 -2.13
N ASP A 329 23.60 0.25 -2.25
CA ASP A 329 23.07 1.16 -1.23
C ASP A 329 22.63 0.29 -0.04
N PRO A 330 23.17 0.41 1.18
CA PRO A 330 22.82 -0.47 2.32
C PRO A 330 21.31 -0.59 2.58
N TYR A 331 20.54 0.35 2.04
CA TYR A 331 19.09 0.47 2.14
C TYR A 331 18.37 0.10 0.82
N TRP A 332 18.97 -0.73 -0.03
CA TRP A 332 18.43 -1.12 -1.36
C TRP A 332 17.48 -2.32 -1.35
N ALA A 333 17.66 -3.21 -0.37
CA ALA A 333 16.90 -4.46 -0.21
C ALA A 333 16.20 -4.55 1.14
N ILE A 334 16.29 -3.50 1.97
CA ILE A 334 15.59 -3.40 3.25
C ILE A 334 14.30 -2.61 2.97
N PRO A 335 13.12 -3.25 2.92
CA PRO A 335 11.84 -2.56 2.69
C PRO A 335 11.42 -1.68 3.87
N ASP A 336 12.26 -1.56 4.90
CA ASP A 336 11.92 -0.93 6.16
C ASP A 336 12.40 0.53 6.17
N ILE A 337 11.42 1.42 6.34
CA ILE A 337 11.50 2.87 6.57
C ILE A 337 11.99 3.69 5.38
N LYS A 338 13.14 3.39 4.78
CA LYS A 338 13.68 4.22 3.69
C LYS A 338 13.03 3.98 2.32
N ASP A 339 12.52 2.78 2.04
CA ASP A 339 11.74 2.55 0.82
C ASP A 339 10.32 3.15 0.93
N THR A 340 9.79 3.28 2.15
CA THR A 340 8.64 4.16 2.44
C THR A 340 8.96 5.64 2.15
N MET A 341 10.23 6.03 2.19
CA MET A 341 10.72 7.41 2.01
C MET A 341 11.25 7.72 0.60
N LYS A 342 11.65 6.72 -0.20
CA LYS A 342 12.12 6.92 -1.59
C LYS A 342 11.00 7.22 -2.58
N ASP A 343 9.77 6.83 -2.22
CA ASP A 343 8.55 7.06 -2.99
C ASP A 343 7.67 8.16 -2.41
N MET A 344 8.14 8.82 -1.34
CA MET A 344 7.59 10.13 -1.04
C MET A 344 7.96 11.11 -2.15
N PRO A 345 7.08 12.10 -2.44
CA PRO A 345 7.42 13.19 -3.33
C PRO A 345 8.83 13.72 -3.05
N ASP A 346 9.58 14.09 -4.11
CA ASP A 346 11.01 14.44 -4.00
C ASP A 346 11.29 15.42 -2.85
N TYR A 347 10.35 16.33 -2.55
CA TYR A 347 10.46 17.24 -1.41
C TYR A 347 10.59 16.51 -0.06
N VAL A 348 9.82 15.45 0.26
CA VAL A 348 9.96 14.74 1.56
C VAL A 348 11.20 13.85 1.59
N ARG A 349 11.63 13.33 0.43
CA ARG A 349 12.85 12.53 0.36
C ARG A 349 14.09 13.40 0.59
N ASP A 350 14.11 14.57 -0.03
CA ASP A 350 15.18 15.55 0.14
C ASP A 350 15.14 16.20 1.55
N SER A 351 14.03 15.96 2.26
CA SER A 351 13.76 16.43 3.61
C SER A 351 14.25 15.51 4.73
N LEU A 352 14.61 14.26 4.44
CA LEU A 352 14.93 13.29 5.48
C LEU A 352 16.44 13.08 5.62
N PRO A 353 16.94 12.92 6.87
CA PRO A 353 18.34 12.65 7.10
C PRO A 353 18.84 11.40 6.34
N GLN A 354 19.72 11.59 5.35
CA GLN A 354 20.45 10.52 4.67
C GLN A 354 21.45 9.81 5.62
N GLY A 355 20.97 8.75 6.30
CA GLY A 355 21.85 7.74 6.90
C GLY A 355 22.30 8.04 8.33
N SER A 356 22.77 6.99 9.00
CA SER A 356 23.19 6.93 10.40
C SER A 356 24.42 7.77 10.77
N GLY A 357 24.74 8.80 9.98
CA GLY A 357 25.68 9.84 10.33
C GLY A 357 24.99 11.17 10.12
N ASN A 358 24.37 11.71 11.19
CA ASN A 358 23.84 13.07 11.31
C ASN A 358 23.57 13.76 9.98
N ALA A 359 22.63 13.24 9.19
CA ALA A 359 22.26 13.99 8.01
C ALA A 359 21.54 15.25 8.48
N ASP A 360 22.19 16.35 8.13
CA ASP A 360 21.91 17.65 8.68
C ASP A 360 20.50 18.05 8.30
N LEU A 361 19.63 18.29 9.28
CA LEU A 361 18.30 18.82 9.02
C LEU A 361 18.39 20.09 8.16
N ASN A 362 19.50 20.83 8.18
CA ASN A 362 19.75 22.00 7.32
C ASN A 362 19.81 21.69 5.81
N SER A 363 19.79 20.43 5.38
CA SER A 363 19.64 20.08 3.97
C SER A 363 18.20 20.16 3.45
N LEU A 364 17.20 20.28 4.34
CA LEU A 364 15.77 20.46 4.07
C LEU A 364 15.46 21.79 3.37
N GLY A 365 15.79 21.90 2.09
CA GLY A 365 15.60 23.12 1.30
C GLY A 365 14.15 23.54 1.05
N PHE A 366 13.98 24.61 0.28
CA PHE A 366 12.74 24.79 -0.48
C PHE A 366 12.68 23.64 -1.51
N GLY A 367 11.58 22.88 -1.52
CA GLY A 367 11.21 22.00 -2.62
C GLY A 367 11.19 22.75 -3.97
N LYS A 368 11.30 22.00 -5.07
CA LYS A 368 11.24 22.61 -6.40
C LYS A 368 9.85 23.22 -6.61
N PRO A 369 9.77 24.51 -7.01
CA PRO A 369 8.50 25.14 -7.35
C PRO A 369 7.71 24.33 -8.38
N HIS A 370 6.43 24.14 -8.14
CA HIS A 370 5.54 23.55 -9.13
C HIS A 370 5.47 24.48 -10.36
N PRO A 371 5.55 23.95 -11.59
CA PRO A 371 5.60 24.79 -12.81
C PRO A 371 4.39 25.70 -13.00
N SER A 372 3.24 25.37 -12.42
CA SER A 372 2.02 26.18 -12.52
C SER A 372 1.94 27.31 -11.47
N LEU A 373 2.87 27.40 -10.53
CA LEU A 373 2.83 28.42 -9.49
C LEU A 373 3.55 29.69 -9.95
N THR A 374 2.85 30.81 -9.86
CA THR A 374 3.48 32.12 -9.96
C THR A 374 4.25 32.41 -8.66
N ILE A 375 5.57 32.51 -8.76
CA ILE A 375 6.44 32.89 -7.64
C ILE A 375 6.43 34.41 -7.52
N THR A 376 5.82 34.91 -6.44
CA THR A 376 5.76 36.34 -6.17
C THR A 376 7.14 36.89 -5.79
N PRO A 377 7.37 38.20 -5.93
CA PRO A 377 8.63 38.81 -5.48
C PRO A 377 8.94 38.55 -4.01
N ALA A 378 7.92 38.58 -3.14
CA ALA A 378 8.06 38.27 -1.72
C ALA A 378 8.50 36.83 -1.48
N LEU A 379 7.86 35.85 -2.14
CA LEU A 379 8.25 34.44 -2.02
C LEU A 379 9.67 34.19 -2.58
N ARG A 380 10.04 34.86 -3.68
CA ARG A 380 11.40 34.77 -4.22
C ARG A 380 12.44 35.28 -3.21
N ARG A 381 12.19 36.44 -2.60
CA ARG A 381 13.05 36.98 -1.54
C ARG A 381 13.20 36.01 -0.39
N GLN A 382 12.11 35.35 0.02
CA GLN A 382 12.13 34.33 1.07
C GLN A 382 13.02 33.13 0.71
N MET A 383 12.93 32.67 -0.53
CA MET A 383 13.77 31.58 -1.07
C MET A 383 15.25 31.97 -1.13
N ASP A 384 15.56 33.21 -1.51
CA ASP A 384 16.93 33.73 -1.62
C ASP A 384 17.59 33.87 -0.24
N LEU A 385 16.87 34.41 0.74
CA LEU A 385 17.34 34.52 2.13
C LEU A 385 17.63 33.14 2.73
N TYR A 386 16.72 32.19 2.54
CA TYR A 386 16.93 30.81 2.99
C TYR A 386 18.14 30.15 2.31
N THR A 387 18.31 30.37 1.01
CA THR A 387 19.48 29.82 0.28
C THR A 387 20.80 30.32 0.88
N SER A 388 20.78 31.55 1.42
CA SER A 388 21.92 32.18 2.08
C SER A 388 22.10 31.74 3.54
N ALA A 389 21.05 31.27 4.22
CA ALA A 389 21.04 30.89 5.64
C ALA A 389 20.18 29.63 5.87
N LYS A 390 20.78 28.45 5.63
CA LYS A 390 20.08 27.15 5.62
C LYS A 390 19.65 26.64 6.99
N ASP A 391 20.24 27.17 8.05
CA ASP A 391 19.89 26.89 9.44
C ASP A 391 18.59 27.58 9.86
N VAL A 392 18.16 28.62 9.15
CA VAL A 392 16.93 29.37 9.41
C VAL A 392 15.71 28.65 8.84
N ASP A 393 14.67 28.46 9.66
CA ASP A 393 13.44 27.75 9.24
C ASP A 393 12.51 28.62 8.40
N TYR A 394 12.47 29.92 8.70
CA TYR A 394 11.69 30.91 7.98
C TYR A 394 12.21 32.32 8.30
N PHE A 395 11.99 33.31 7.44
CA PHE A 395 12.22 34.72 7.78
C PHE A 395 10.88 35.44 7.92
N VAL A 396 10.72 36.21 8.99
CA VAL A 396 9.56 37.09 9.15
C VAL A 396 10.04 38.52 9.02
N PHE A 397 9.32 39.35 8.28
CA PHE A 397 9.73 40.75 8.07
C PHE A 397 9.02 41.64 9.07
N ASP A 398 9.76 42.53 9.70
CA ASP A 398 9.19 43.55 10.59
C ASP A 398 8.54 44.70 9.79
N GLU A 399 7.98 45.70 10.48
CA GLU A 399 7.34 46.86 9.83
C GLU A 399 8.29 47.70 8.96
N LEU A 400 9.60 47.60 9.20
CA LEU A 400 10.65 48.27 8.43
C LEU A 400 11.22 47.36 7.34
N ASP A 401 10.54 46.25 7.05
CA ASP A 401 10.91 45.26 6.05
C ASP A 401 12.29 44.60 6.30
N ARG A 402 12.71 44.54 7.57
CA ARG A 402 13.96 43.88 7.97
C ARG A 402 13.70 42.40 8.26
N PRO A 403 14.55 41.48 7.75
CA PRO A 403 14.37 40.05 7.97
C PRO A 403 14.70 39.66 9.41
N PHE A 404 13.79 38.95 10.06
CA PHE A 404 13.97 38.33 11.37
C PHE A 404 14.03 36.80 11.22
N PRO A 405 15.12 36.14 11.67
CA PRO A 405 15.26 34.70 11.55
C PRO A 405 14.33 33.97 12.53
N PHE A 406 13.46 33.13 12.00
CA PHE A 406 12.58 32.26 12.77
C PHE A 406 13.18 30.85 12.86
N LEU A 407 13.43 30.39 14.08
CA LEU A 407 14.06 29.09 14.38
C LEU A 407 13.12 28.19 15.20
N ILE A 408 13.13 26.91 14.87
CA ILE A 408 12.33 25.86 15.52
C ILE A 408 13.27 24.88 16.21
N GLU A 409 13.21 24.85 17.54
CA GLU A 409 14.09 24.03 18.37
C GLU A 409 13.72 22.55 18.34
N GLU A 410 12.43 22.22 18.38
CA GLU A 410 11.96 20.83 18.47
C GLU A 410 12.12 20.12 17.11
N VAL A 411 12.82 18.98 17.11
CA VAL A 411 13.27 18.29 15.89
C VAL A 411 12.12 17.88 14.98
N TRP A 412 11.04 17.32 15.53
CA TRP A 412 9.91 16.84 14.73
C TRP A 412 9.02 17.99 14.26
N THR A 413 8.89 19.05 15.04
CA THR A 413 8.23 20.31 14.65
C THR A 413 8.99 20.99 13.52
N ARG A 414 10.32 21.07 13.64
CA ARG A 414 11.17 21.61 12.57
C ARG A 414 11.07 20.79 11.30
N LEU A 415 11.17 19.47 11.39
CA LEU A 415 11.05 18.58 10.23
C LEU A 415 9.69 18.74 9.54
N ASN A 416 8.60 18.73 10.31
CA ASN A 416 7.25 18.87 9.79
C ASN A 416 6.99 20.25 9.18
N PHE A 417 7.45 21.32 9.84
CA PHE A 417 7.38 22.67 9.32
C PHE A 417 8.11 22.80 7.98
N ARG A 418 9.36 22.31 7.88
CA ARG A 418 10.13 22.35 6.64
C ARG A 418 9.50 21.49 5.54
N ASN A 419 8.91 20.35 5.88
CA ASN A 419 8.13 19.53 4.95
C ASN A 419 6.93 20.28 4.39
N LEU A 420 6.10 20.90 5.25
CA LEU A 420 4.95 21.69 4.83
C LEU A 420 5.39 22.87 3.96
N ARG A 421 6.46 23.57 4.33
CA ARG A 421 7.03 24.66 3.52
C ARG A 421 7.44 24.17 2.13
N GLY A 422 8.05 23.00 2.03
CA GLY A 422 8.36 22.34 0.76
C GLY A 422 7.11 21.94 -0.03
N GLN A 423 6.04 21.50 0.64
CA GLN A 423 4.76 21.16 0.00
C GLN A 423 4.08 22.37 -0.62
N VAL A 424 4.02 23.48 0.11
CA VAL A 424 3.32 24.70 -0.31
C VAL A 424 3.83 25.21 -1.66
N ILE A 425 5.12 25.08 -1.92
CA ILE A 425 5.74 25.50 -3.19
C ILE A 425 5.78 24.40 -4.24
N SER A 426 5.71 23.13 -3.87
CA SER A 426 5.73 22.00 -4.82
C SER A 426 4.34 21.53 -5.26
N SER A 427 3.27 22.10 -4.70
CA SER A 427 1.88 21.75 -5.01
C SER A 427 1.09 22.93 -5.58
N PRO A 428 0.27 22.75 -6.64
CA PRO A 428 -0.51 23.84 -7.25
C PRO A 428 -1.54 24.46 -6.31
N ASP A 429 -2.00 23.71 -5.31
CA ASP A 429 -3.01 24.14 -4.33
C ASP A 429 -2.44 24.81 -3.08
N ARG A 430 -1.10 24.87 -2.96
CA ARG A 430 -0.39 25.46 -1.80
C ARG A 430 -0.84 24.89 -0.45
N GLN A 431 -1.22 23.61 -0.41
CA GLN A 431 -1.64 22.94 0.83
C GLN A 431 -0.59 23.09 1.94
N GLY A 432 -1.05 23.52 3.12
CA GLY A 432 -0.23 23.63 4.33
C GLY A 432 0.19 25.06 4.68
N VAL A 433 -0.08 26.05 3.82
CA VAL A 433 0.28 27.46 4.08
C VAL A 433 -0.36 27.99 5.37
N GLU A 434 -1.61 27.59 5.64
CA GLU A 434 -2.35 27.99 6.84
C GLU A 434 -1.72 27.40 8.10
N ALA A 435 -1.26 26.15 8.05
CA ALA A 435 -0.60 25.50 9.18
C ALA A 435 0.75 26.17 9.51
N ILE A 436 1.52 26.57 8.49
CA ILE A 436 2.77 27.32 8.65
C ILE A 436 2.47 28.69 9.25
N ALA A 437 1.53 29.45 8.68
CA ALA A 437 1.17 30.78 9.15
C ALA A 437 0.66 30.75 10.61
N GLN A 438 -0.24 29.82 10.95
CA GLN A 438 -0.74 29.61 12.30
C GLN A 438 0.41 29.37 13.30
N TYR A 439 1.37 28.52 12.94
CA TYR A 439 2.53 28.22 13.79
C TYR A 439 3.45 29.43 13.98
N VAL A 440 3.78 30.16 12.91
CA VAL A 440 4.60 31.38 12.99
C VAL A 440 3.91 32.45 13.85
N ILE A 441 2.61 32.69 13.63
CA ILE A 441 1.80 33.65 14.42
C ILE A 441 1.83 33.28 15.89
N LYS A 442 1.56 32.01 16.24
CA LYS A 442 1.62 31.56 17.65
C LYS A 442 2.98 31.87 18.25
N ARG A 443 4.06 31.43 17.59
CA ARG A 443 5.42 31.51 18.14
C ARG A 443 5.95 32.93 18.26
N LEU A 444 5.52 33.84 17.39
CA LEU A 444 5.93 35.25 17.42
C LEU A 444 4.93 36.18 18.11
N SER A 445 3.76 35.70 18.54
CA SER A 445 2.73 36.51 19.22
C SER A 445 3.23 37.25 20.48
N ARG A 446 4.30 36.77 21.10
CA ARG A 446 4.92 37.37 22.29
C ARG A 446 6.17 38.19 21.98
N THR A 447 6.61 38.21 20.73
CA THR A 447 7.80 38.94 20.30
C THR A 447 7.41 40.37 19.93
N PRO A 448 7.98 41.40 20.61
CA PRO A 448 7.67 42.79 20.27
C PRO A 448 7.94 43.10 18.80
N GLY A 449 7.02 43.83 18.16
CA GLY A 449 7.11 44.19 16.74
C GLY A 449 6.50 43.19 15.75
N PHE A 450 5.99 42.03 16.21
CA PHE A 450 5.33 41.06 15.35
C PHE A 450 3.86 40.88 15.70
N SER A 451 2.99 41.56 14.97
CA SER A 451 1.54 41.37 15.08
C SER A 451 1.04 40.24 14.17
N ARG A 452 -0.13 39.70 14.49
CA ARG A 452 -0.80 38.72 13.61
C ARG A 452 -1.01 39.29 12.20
N ASP A 453 -1.47 40.54 12.11
CA ASP A 453 -1.78 41.18 10.82
C ASP A 453 -0.53 41.38 9.97
N LEU A 454 0.60 41.72 10.58
CA LEU A 454 1.89 41.83 9.91
C LEU A 454 2.29 40.48 9.29
N ILE A 455 2.22 39.41 10.07
CA ILE A 455 2.59 38.06 9.60
C ILE A 455 1.62 37.60 8.50
N VAL A 456 0.31 37.75 8.70
CA VAL A 456 -0.69 37.37 7.67
C VAL A 456 -0.45 38.11 6.37
N ARG A 457 -0.19 39.43 6.42
CA ARG A 457 0.11 40.23 5.23
C ARG A 457 1.35 39.74 4.49
N GLN A 458 2.39 39.31 5.22
CA GLN A 458 3.56 38.69 4.60
C GLN A 458 3.17 37.40 3.85
N PHE A 459 2.40 36.52 4.49
CA PHE A 459 1.94 35.28 3.84
C PHE A 459 1.03 35.56 2.63
N GLU A 460 0.21 36.62 2.66
CA GLU A 460 -0.60 37.05 1.51
C GLU A 460 0.28 37.50 0.34
N GLN A 461 1.34 38.26 0.61
CA GLN A 461 2.31 38.65 -0.42
C GLN A 461 3.10 37.46 -0.99
N GLU A 462 3.41 36.45 -0.16
CA GLU A 462 4.14 35.26 -0.60
C GLU A 462 3.25 34.25 -1.35
N TYR A 463 2.04 34.00 -0.85
CA TYR A 463 1.21 32.87 -1.25
C TYR A 463 -0.17 33.24 -1.82
N GLY A 464 -0.54 34.52 -1.84
CA GLY A 464 -1.78 35.04 -2.44
C GLY A 464 -2.73 35.69 -1.43
N ASP A 465 -3.55 36.63 -1.91
CA ASP A 465 -4.42 37.47 -1.07
C ASP A 465 -5.52 36.70 -0.31
N ASP A 466 -5.77 35.43 -0.67
CA ASP A 466 -6.79 34.59 -0.04
C ASP A 466 -6.30 33.86 1.24
N VAL A 467 -5.01 33.96 1.57
CA VAL A 467 -4.42 33.26 2.73
C VAL A 467 -5.06 33.71 4.05
N GLY A 468 -5.33 35.00 4.23
CA GLY A 468 -5.95 35.50 5.46
C GLY A 468 -7.34 34.89 5.72
N GLU A 469 -8.14 34.71 4.66
CA GLU A 469 -9.46 34.06 4.77
C GLU A 469 -9.34 32.56 5.06
N LYS A 470 -8.45 31.86 4.34
CA LYS A 470 -8.19 30.44 4.56
C LYS A 470 -7.68 30.15 5.96
N LEU A 471 -6.79 30.99 6.48
CA LEU A 471 -6.25 30.86 7.83
C LEU A 471 -7.36 31.02 8.89
N ARG A 472 -8.29 31.98 8.74
CA ARG A 472 -9.44 32.10 9.66
C ARG A 472 -10.33 30.85 9.67
N LYS A 473 -10.58 30.29 8.48
CA LYS A 473 -11.32 29.02 8.34
C LYS A 473 -10.57 27.87 9.01
N PHE A 474 -9.25 27.83 8.83
CA PHE A 474 -8.37 26.81 9.40
C PHE A 474 -8.30 26.87 10.93
N ASP A 475 -8.19 28.07 11.51
CA ASP A 475 -8.25 28.28 12.97
C ASP A 475 -9.58 27.79 13.54
N SER A 476 -10.69 28.12 12.88
CA SER A 476 -12.03 27.67 13.27
C SER A 476 -12.20 26.14 13.18
N MET A 477 -11.54 25.51 12.20
CA MET A 477 -11.50 24.05 12.09
C MET A 477 -10.66 23.41 13.19
N SER A 478 -9.52 24.00 13.53
CA SER A 478 -8.63 23.52 14.58
C SER A 478 -9.36 23.43 15.93
N VAL A 479 -10.11 24.47 16.30
CA VAL A 479 -10.95 24.49 17.50
C VAL A 479 -12.04 23.42 17.45
N ARG A 480 -12.70 23.25 16.29
CA ARG A 480 -13.75 22.24 16.10
C ARG A 480 -13.22 20.81 16.20
N ASN A 481 -11.97 20.60 15.80
CA ASN A 481 -11.29 19.32 15.90
C ASN A 481 -10.75 19.05 17.32
N GLY A 482 -11.10 19.88 18.31
CA GLY A 482 -10.74 19.66 19.70
C GLY A 482 -9.27 19.94 20.01
N TYR A 483 -8.59 20.75 19.18
CA TYR A 483 -7.22 21.15 19.47
C TYR A 483 -7.23 21.99 20.74
N ALA A 484 -6.31 21.68 21.66
CA ALA A 484 -6.18 22.44 22.91
C ALA A 484 -5.95 23.92 22.57
N GLU A 485 -6.47 24.82 23.41
CA GLU A 485 -6.33 26.25 23.17
C GLU A 485 -4.84 26.61 23.06
N GLY A 486 -4.48 27.21 21.92
CA GLY A 486 -3.11 27.59 21.61
C GLY A 486 -2.26 26.50 20.98
N ASP A 487 -2.67 25.24 20.85
CA ASP A 487 -1.94 24.25 20.05
C ASP A 487 -2.11 24.52 18.54
N THR A 488 -1.05 24.33 17.77
CA THR A 488 -1.13 24.40 16.30
C THR A 488 -1.16 23.03 15.66
N PHE A 489 -1.62 22.99 14.40
CA PHE A 489 -1.58 21.79 13.58
C PHE A 489 -0.17 21.17 13.51
N ILE A 490 0.87 22.00 13.34
CA ILE A 490 2.25 21.52 13.21
C ILE A 490 2.70 20.85 14.51
N GLU A 491 2.42 21.43 15.68
CA GLU A 491 2.83 20.84 16.96
C GLU A 491 2.11 19.51 17.21
N ILE A 492 0.80 19.43 16.94
CA ILE A 492 0.01 18.21 17.12
C ILE A 492 0.55 17.09 16.22
N THR A 493 0.70 17.37 14.93
CA THR A 493 1.17 16.38 13.96
C THR A 493 2.64 15.99 14.21
N SER A 494 3.47 16.91 14.69
CA SER A 494 4.85 16.62 15.07
C SER A 494 4.98 15.76 16.32
N ARG A 495 4.12 15.93 17.33
CA ARG A 495 4.04 14.99 18.47
C ARG A 495 3.68 13.58 18.00
N SER A 496 2.70 13.45 17.11
CA SER A 496 2.29 12.16 16.55
C SER A 496 3.40 11.51 15.70
N LEU A 497 4.10 12.32 14.89
CA LEU A 497 5.25 11.87 14.11
C LEU A 497 6.39 11.41 15.03
N GLY A 498 6.69 12.15 16.10
CA GLY A 498 7.73 11.80 17.07
C GLY A 498 7.45 10.46 17.76
N VAL A 499 6.20 10.21 18.18
CA VAL A 499 5.80 8.90 18.75
C VAL A 499 5.95 7.78 17.75
N THR A 500 5.52 8.00 16.50
CA THR A 500 5.58 7.01 15.43
C THR A 500 7.03 6.67 15.09
N MET A 501 7.85 7.68 14.83
CA MET A 501 9.25 7.52 14.47
C MET A 501 10.09 6.92 15.60
N SER A 502 9.77 7.23 16.86
CA SER A 502 10.44 6.59 18.00
C SER A 502 10.22 5.07 18.01
N LYS A 503 8.98 4.60 17.78
CA LYS A 503 8.68 3.15 17.71
C LYS A 503 9.41 2.48 16.55
N VAL A 504 9.48 3.18 15.43
CA VAL A 504 10.14 2.73 14.20
C VAL A 504 11.65 2.59 14.40
N LEU A 505 12.31 3.62 14.94
CA LEU A 505 13.75 3.62 15.20
C LEU A 505 14.17 2.56 16.23
N HIS A 506 13.32 2.26 17.23
CA HIS A 506 13.61 1.21 18.22
C HIS A 506 13.53 -0.21 17.62
N ARG A 507 12.71 -0.45 16.59
CA ARG A 507 12.59 -1.78 15.97
C ARG A 507 13.82 -2.18 15.15
N GLY A 508 14.53 -1.23 14.55
CA GLY A 508 15.73 -1.50 13.76
C GLY A 508 17.01 -1.71 14.58
N SER A 509 16.93 -1.67 15.92
CA SER A 509 18.07 -1.82 16.83
C SER A 509 18.19 -3.20 17.48
N LYS A 510 17.30 -4.13 17.11
CA LYS A 510 17.38 -5.57 17.42
C LYS A 510 17.74 -6.33 16.16
#